data_AF-W7SSA9-F1
#
_entry.id   AF-W7SSA9-F1
#
_cell.length_a   1.000
_cell.length_b   1.000
_cell.length_c   1.000
_cell.angle_alpha   90.00
_cell.angle_beta   90.00
_cell.angle_gamma   90.00
#
_symmetry.space_group_name_H-M   'P 1'
#
loop_
_entity.id
_entity.type
_entity.pdbx_description
1 polymer ?
#
loop_
_entity_poly.entity_id
_entity_poly.type
_entity_poly.pdbx_seq_one_letter_code
_entity_poly.pdbx_strand_id
1 'polypeptide(L)'
;MTMSRLIPMVTLVAVGGALLAGCGNKSYTYEVKLQVTGEGSGEVTVEYPTQPGTTDNKSPKSTPKKSTTTETLPFHETLLAAGLGHVSVSVKTTDGKPVKCAVTLEKDSPITKEGKGTVQCDADITESTDN
;
A
#
# COMPACT_ATOMS: atom_id res chain seq x y z
N MET A 1 13.97 46.31 53.44
CA MET A 1 14.98 45.24 53.61
C MET A 1 14.34 43.94 53.14
N THR A 2 14.70 43.43 51.96
CA THR A 2 15.66 42.31 51.77
C THR A 2 15.17 41.04 52.49
N MET A 3 15.05 39.85 51.91
CA MET A 3 15.21 39.28 50.58
C MET A 3 14.67 37.84 50.70
N SER A 4 14.29 37.26 49.56
CA SER A 4 14.56 35.87 49.16
C SER A 4 14.27 34.75 50.17
N ARG A 5 13.13 34.08 49.97
CA ARG A 5 12.98 32.67 50.36
C ARG A 5 13.76 31.80 49.37
N LEU A 6 14.64 30.97 49.92
CA LEU A 6 15.48 30.01 49.21
C LEU A 6 14.63 29.00 48.42
N ILE A 7 14.94 28.86 47.14
CA ILE A 7 14.60 27.69 46.33
C ILE A 7 15.88 26.85 46.28
N PRO A 8 15.93 25.63 46.85
CA PRO A 8 17.03 24.74 46.57
C PRO A 8 16.94 24.25 45.12
N MET A 9 17.95 24.66 44.35
CA MET A 9 18.40 24.12 43.08
C MET A 9 18.27 22.60 43.04
N VAL A 10 17.46 22.09 42.11
CA VAL A 10 17.53 20.69 41.65
C VAL A 10 18.57 20.67 40.53
N THR A 11 19.81 20.33 40.86
CA THR A 11 20.88 20.13 39.88
C THR A 11 21.05 18.64 39.59
N LEU A 12 20.44 18.25 38.47
CA LEU A 12 20.87 17.32 37.43
C LEU A 12 22.08 16.37 37.69
N VAL A 13 21.91 15.13 37.21
CA VAL A 13 22.84 14.26 36.45
C VAL A 13 23.09 12.86 37.07
N ALA A 14 22.48 11.85 36.43
CA ALA A 14 23.05 10.52 36.15
C ALA A 14 22.23 9.92 34.99
N VAL A 15 22.58 10.19 33.73
CA VAL A 15 23.47 9.38 32.87
C VAL A 15 23.20 7.88 32.98
N GLY A 16 22.74 7.31 31.88
CA GLY A 16 23.07 5.92 31.55
C GLY A 16 21.88 5.10 31.08
N GLY A 17 21.71 5.04 29.76
CA GLY A 17 21.09 3.88 29.13
C GLY A 17 19.61 4.01 28.80
N ALA A 18 19.20 5.09 28.13
CA ALA A 18 18.16 4.94 27.13
C ALA A 18 18.76 4.07 26.01
N LEU A 19 18.67 2.74 26.17
CA LEU A 19 18.70 1.83 25.04
C LEU A 19 17.47 2.18 24.20
N LEU A 20 17.62 3.20 23.35
CA LEU A 20 16.85 3.31 22.13
C LEU A 20 17.24 2.08 21.33
N ALA A 21 16.60 0.95 21.64
CA ALA A 21 16.43 -0.12 20.69
C ALA A 21 15.69 0.53 19.53
N GLY A 22 16.48 1.05 18.59
CA GLY A 22 15.99 1.45 17.28
C GLY A 22 15.45 0.20 16.66
N CYS A 23 14.16 -0.06 16.89
CA CYS A 23 13.38 -0.96 16.08
C CYS A 23 13.38 -0.33 14.69
N GLY A 24 14.34 -0.75 13.87
CA GLY A 24 14.39 -0.43 12.45
C GLY A 24 13.11 -0.94 11.84
N ASN A 25 12.16 -0.03 11.64
CA ASN A 25 10.90 -0.38 11.04
C ASN A 25 11.17 -0.65 9.57
N LYS A 26 11.09 -1.92 9.16
CA LYS A 26 11.17 -2.28 7.75
C LYS A 26 10.01 -1.61 7.03
N SER A 27 10.30 -0.60 6.22
CA SER A 27 9.33 -0.01 5.31
C SER A 27 9.23 -0.93 4.09
N TYR A 28 8.05 -1.52 3.90
CA TYR A 28 7.75 -2.32 2.71
C TYR A 28 7.05 -1.41 1.69
N THR A 29 7.70 -1.12 0.58
CA THR A 29 7.10 -0.37 -0.54
C THR A 29 7.35 -1.16 -1.80
N TYR A 30 6.28 -1.53 -2.50
CA TYR A 30 6.34 -2.40 -3.67
C TYR A 30 5.79 -1.71 -4.90
N GLU A 31 6.47 -1.84 -6.03
CA GLU A 31 5.94 -1.42 -7.33
C GLU A 31 4.89 -2.42 -7.82
N VAL A 32 3.70 -1.93 -8.14
CA VAL A 32 2.60 -2.73 -8.68
C VAL A 32 2.22 -2.19 -10.04
N LYS A 33 2.26 -3.05 -11.05
CA LYS A 33 1.79 -2.75 -12.41
C LYS A 33 0.45 -3.43 -12.66
N LEU A 34 -0.56 -2.64 -12.98
CA LEU A 34 -1.90 -3.07 -13.31
C LEU A 34 -2.14 -2.87 -14.80
N GLN A 35 -2.69 -3.88 -15.46
CA GLN A 35 -3.05 -3.80 -16.87
C GLN A 35 -4.43 -4.39 -17.09
N VAL A 36 -5.24 -3.72 -17.90
CA VAL A 36 -6.53 -4.23 -18.37
C VAL A 36 -6.59 -4.02 -19.88
N THR A 37 -6.72 -5.12 -20.61
CA THR A 37 -6.77 -5.16 -22.06
C THR A 37 -8.14 -5.63 -22.52
N GLY A 38 -8.71 -4.92 -23.48
CA GLY A 38 -10.07 -5.14 -23.99
C GLY A 38 -10.45 -4.00 -24.92
N GLU A 39 -11.67 -4.03 -25.44
CA GLU A 39 -12.21 -2.99 -26.31
C GLU A 39 -13.30 -2.19 -25.60
N GLY A 40 -13.51 -0.95 -26.06
CA GLY A 40 -14.58 -0.08 -25.54
C GLY A 40 -14.21 0.55 -24.21
N SER A 41 -15.19 0.69 -23.32
CA SER A 41 -15.01 1.28 -21.99
C SER A 41 -15.50 0.34 -20.90
N GLY A 42 -14.89 0.46 -19.72
CA GLY A 42 -15.25 -0.31 -18.55
C GLY A 42 -15.09 0.50 -17.26
N GLU A 43 -15.87 0.11 -16.26
CA GLU A 43 -15.65 0.56 -14.88
C GLU A 43 -14.51 -0.26 -14.30
N VAL A 44 -13.37 0.39 -14.07
CA VAL A 44 -12.16 -0.19 -13.48
C VAL A 44 -12.15 0.13 -12.00
N THR A 45 -11.97 -0.88 -11.16
CA THR A 45 -11.80 -0.74 -9.72
C THR A 45 -10.45 -1.30 -9.31
N VAL A 46 -9.66 -0.47 -8.63
CA VAL A 46 -8.32 -0.79 -8.16
C VAL A 46 -8.30 -0.74 -6.63
N GLU A 47 -7.71 -1.76 -6.02
CA GLU A 47 -7.50 -1.84 -4.57
C GLU A 47 -6.04 -2.21 -4.27
N TYR A 48 -5.41 -1.52 -3.33
CA TYR A 48 -4.03 -1.81 -2.92
C TYR A 48 -3.73 -1.34 -1.49
N PRO A 49 -2.75 -1.95 -0.81
CA PRO A 49 -2.39 -1.54 0.54
C PRO A 49 -1.66 -0.20 0.52
N THR A 50 -2.10 0.72 1.37
CA THR A 50 -1.41 1.98 1.65
C THR A 50 -0.91 2.02 3.08
N GLN A 51 0.11 2.84 3.34
CA GLN A 51 0.76 2.95 4.64
C GLN A 51 -0.28 3.31 5.72
N PRO A 52 -0.20 2.72 6.93
CA PRO A 52 -1.04 3.17 8.03
C PRO A 52 -0.74 4.65 8.33
N GLY A 53 -1.79 5.45 8.54
CA GLY A 53 -1.69 6.89 8.82
C GLY A 53 -1.08 7.25 10.18
N THR A 54 -0.48 6.30 10.90
CA THR A 54 0.12 6.50 12.22
C THR A 54 1.52 5.88 12.27
N THR A 55 2.49 6.66 12.78
CA THR A 55 3.93 6.39 12.89
C THR A 55 4.33 5.21 13.77
N ASP A 56 3.36 4.49 14.33
CA ASP A 56 3.59 3.39 15.26
C ASP A 56 3.70 2.10 14.44
N ASN A 57 4.90 1.90 13.89
CA ASN A 57 5.34 0.77 13.06
C ASN A 57 5.34 -0.60 13.77
N LYS A 58 4.34 -0.88 14.61
CA LYS A 58 4.19 -2.16 15.32
C LYS A 58 3.15 -3.07 14.70
N SER A 59 2.50 -2.65 13.60
CA SER A 59 1.53 -3.47 12.88
C SER A 59 1.67 -3.27 11.36
N PRO A 60 1.83 -4.34 10.56
CA PRO A 60 1.79 -4.27 9.09
C PRO A 60 0.38 -4.02 8.55
N LYS A 61 -0.52 -3.42 9.35
CA LYS A 61 -1.91 -3.15 8.96
C LYS A 61 -1.93 -1.98 8.00
N SER A 62 -1.70 -2.26 6.73
CA SER A 62 -2.03 -1.35 5.63
C SER A 62 -3.52 -1.03 5.66
N THR A 63 -3.89 0.22 5.35
CA THR A 63 -5.28 0.53 5.01
C THR A 63 -5.44 0.32 3.50
N PRO A 64 -6.34 -0.56 3.03
CA PRO A 64 -6.58 -0.71 1.61
C PRO A 64 -7.17 0.60 1.08
N LYS A 65 -6.56 1.14 0.02
CA LYS A 65 -7.14 2.23 -0.75
C LYS A 65 -7.86 1.61 -1.94
N LYS A 66 -9.12 1.99 -2.12
CA LYS A 66 -9.96 1.56 -3.24
C LYS A 66 -10.38 2.76 -4.07
N SER A 67 -10.25 2.65 -5.38
CA SER A 67 -10.72 3.64 -6.35
C SER A 67 -11.50 2.96 -7.46
N THR A 68 -12.56 3.61 -7.93
CA THR A 68 -13.37 3.14 -9.05
C THR A 68 -13.49 4.27 -10.07
N THR A 69 -13.20 3.99 -11.34
CA THR A 69 -13.21 4.98 -12.41
C THR A 69 -13.65 4.34 -13.72
N THR A 70 -14.35 5.09 -14.57
CA THR A 70 -14.70 4.61 -15.91
C THR A 70 -13.60 5.00 -16.87
N GLU A 71 -13.00 4.02 -17.54
CA GLU A 71 -11.85 4.20 -18.42
C GLU A 71 -12.11 3.60 -19.80
N THR A 72 -11.45 4.15 -20.81
CA THR A 72 -11.39 3.53 -22.14
C THR A 72 -10.29 2.47 -22.12
N LEU A 73 -10.58 1.27 -22.62
CA LEU A 73 -9.62 0.17 -22.67
C LEU A 73 -8.72 0.29 -23.92
N PRO A 74 -7.41 -0.03 -23.81
CA PRO A 74 -6.75 -0.65 -22.66
C PRO A 74 -6.36 0.36 -21.56
N PHE A 75 -6.47 -0.08 -20.31
CA PHE A 75 -6.08 0.67 -19.12
C PHE A 75 -4.76 0.14 -18.55
N HIS A 76 -3.87 1.04 -18.13
CA HIS A 76 -2.60 0.70 -17.51
C HIS A 76 -2.32 1.67 -16.36
N GLU A 77 -1.94 1.16 -15.21
CA GLU A 77 -1.57 1.97 -14.05
C GLU A 77 -0.35 1.34 -13.35
N THR A 78 0.54 2.19 -12.85
CA THR A 78 1.62 1.78 -11.95
C THR A 78 1.48 2.53 -10.65
N LEU A 79 1.48 1.80 -9.54
CA LEU A 79 1.28 2.35 -8.20
C LEU A 79 2.31 1.79 -7.22
N LEU A 80 2.52 2.53 -6.13
CA LEU A 80 3.38 2.11 -5.03
C LEU A 80 2.50 1.63 -3.89
N ALA A 81 2.50 0.32 -3.67
CA ALA A 81 1.83 -0.32 -2.56
C ALA A 81 2.70 -0.20 -1.31
N ALA A 82 2.17 0.43 -0.27
CA ALA A 82 2.92 0.74 0.95
C ALA A 82 2.45 -0.18 2.08
N GLY A 83 3.00 -1.39 2.10
CA GLY A 83 2.69 -2.41 3.10
C GLY A 83 2.44 -3.79 2.49
N LEU A 84 2.35 -4.78 3.36
CA LEU A 84 1.88 -6.12 3.01
C LEU A 84 0.35 -6.09 2.90
N GLY A 85 -0.22 -6.87 2.00
CA GLY A 85 -1.66 -6.94 1.85
C GLY A 85 -2.12 -7.23 0.43
N HIS A 86 -3.43 -7.13 0.25
CA HIS A 86 -4.10 -7.51 -0.97
C HIS A 86 -4.09 -6.40 -2.01
N VAL A 87 -3.80 -6.77 -3.25
CA VAL A 87 -3.85 -5.93 -4.45
C VAL A 87 -4.85 -6.54 -5.41
N SER A 88 -5.77 -5.72 -5.94
CA SER A 88 -6.63 -6.16 -7.03
C SER A 88 -6.87 -5.08 -8.08
N VAL A 89 -7.10 -5.55 -9.31
CA VAL A 89 -7.72 -4.77 -10.36
C VAL A 89 -8.91 -5.56 -10.90
N SER A 90 -10.08 -4.94 -10.92
CA SER A 90 -11.28 -5.48 -11.53
C SER A 90 -11.80 -4.53 -12.60
N VAL A 91 -12.41 -5.10 -13.61
CA VAL A 91 -13.02 -4.36 -14.72
C VAL A 91 -14.40 -4.92 -14.98
N LYS A 92 -15.36 -4.02 -15.16
CA LYS A 92 -16.69 -4.32 -15.67
C LYS A 92 -16.89 -3.61 -17.01
N THR A 93 -16.80 -4.35 -18.11
CA THR A 93 -17.04 -3.82 -19.46
C THR A 93 -18.50 -3.42 -19.62
N THR A 94 -18.74 -2.29 -20.27
CA THR A 94 -20.11 -1.76 -20.47
C THR A 94 -20.97 -2.62 -21.41
N ASP A 95 -20.35 -3.36 -22.33
CA ASP A 95 -21.00 -4.10 -23.41
C ASP A 95 -20.83 -5.63 -23.30
N GLY A 96 -20.28 -6.13 -22.19
CA GLY A 96 -20.09 -7.56 -21.98
C GLY A 96 -18.94 -8.17 -22.79
N LYS A 97 -18.07 -7.36 -23.40
CA LYS A 97 -16.99 -7.83 -24.25
C LYS A 97 -15.92 -8.63 -23.51
N PRO A 98 -15.10 -9.42 -24.26
CA PRO A 98 -13.92 -10.05 -23.72
C PRO A 98 -12.95 -9.03 -23.15
N VAL A 99 -12.37 -9.36 -22.00
CA VAL A 99 -11.41 -8.52 -21.30
C VAL A 99 -10.42 -9.40 -20.55
N LYS A 100 -9.19 -8.92 -20.44
CA LYS A 100 -8.10 -9.57 -19.71
C LYS A 100 -7.46 -8.57 -18.76
N CYS A 101 -7.26 -8.96 -17.51
CA CYS A 101 -6.50 -8.18 -16.55
C CYS A 101 -5.15 -8.85 -16.24
N ALA A 102 -4.23 -8.05 -15.71
CA ALA A 102 -2.96 -8.50 -15.17
C ALA A 102 -2.57 -7.64 -13.95
N VAL A 103 -2.05 -8.29 -12.91
CA VAL A 103 -1.36 -7.66 -11.78
C VAL A 103 0.07 -8.19 -11.77
N THR A 104 1.05 -7.29 -11.78
CA THR A 104 2.47 -7.65 -11.62
C THR A 104 2.99 -6.95 -10.38
N LEU A 105 3.53 -7.72 -9.43
CA LEU A 105 4.22 -7.20 -8.26
C LEU A 105 5.72 -7.23 -8.57
N GLU A 106 6.40 -6.09 -8.56
CA GLU A 106 7.88 -6.03 -8.62
C GLU A 106 8.49 -6.87 -9.77
N LYS A 107 9.30 -7.88 -9.40
CA LYS A 107 9.98 -8.84 -10.26
C LYS A 107 9.20 -10.15 -10.45
N ASP A 108 8.02 -10.29 -9.84
CA ASP A 108 7.21 -11.50 -9.93
C ASP A 108 6.58 -11.66 -11.31
N SER A 109 6.23 -12.91 -11.64
CA SER A 109 5.46 -13.19 -12.85
C SER A 109 4.04 -12.59 -12.73
N PRO A 110 3.48 -12.04 -13.82
CA PRO A 110 2.17 -11.43 -13.77
C PRO A 110 1.07 -12.46 -13.47
N ILE A 111 0.16 -12.11 -12.57
CA ILE A 111 -1.09 -12.84 -12.35
C ILE A 111 -2.11 -12.31 -13.34
N THR A 112 -2.54 -13.15 -14.28
CA THR A 112 -3.47 -12.77 -15.34
C THR A 112 -4.77 -13.57 -15.28
N LYS A 113 -5.89 -12.92 -15.57
CA LYS A 113 -7.18 -13.58 -15.81
C LYS A 113 -7.86 -12.97 -17.02
N GLU A 114 -8.64 -13.79 -17.71
CA GLU A 114 -9.44 -13.39 -18.88
C GLU A 114 -10.89 -13.85 -18.71
N GLY A 115 -11.81 -13.13 -19.34
CA GLY A 115 -13.23 -13.43 -19.26
C GLY A 115 -14.06 -12.45 -20.08
N LYS A 116 -15.36 -12.40 -19.79
CA LYS A 116 -16.32 -11.50 -20.46
C LYS A 116 -17.14 -10.75 -19.43
N GLY A 117 -17.45 -9.48 -19.68
CA GLY A 117 -18.31 -8.70 -18.79
C GLY A 117 -17.60 -8.20 -17.54
N THR A 118 -17.25 -9.09 -16.61
CA THR A 118 -16.55 -8.73 -15.37
C THR A 118 -15.40 -9.68 -15.09
N VAL A 119 -14.21 -9.12 -14.88
CA VAL A 119 -12.99 -9.89 -14.58
C VAL A 119 -12.21 -9.18 -13.47
N GLN A 120 -11.63 -9.95 -12.57
CA GLN A 120 -10.81 -9.45 -11.46
C GLN A 120 -9.52 -10.25 -11.34
N CYS A 121 -8.41 -9.54 -11.24
CA CYS A 121 -7.09 -10.08 -10.96
C CYS A 121 -6.66 -9.67 -9.55
N ASP A 122 -6.05 -10.61 -8.85
CA ASP A 122 -5.81 -10.57 -7.42
C ASP A 122 -4.35 -10.98 -7.18
N ALA A 123 -3.65 -10.26 -6.33
CA ALA A 123 -2.30 -10.58 -5.89
C ALA A 123 -2.14 -10.21 -4.41
N ASP A 124 -1.31 -10.94 -3.68
CA ASP A 124 -1.00 -10.63 -2.29
C ASP A 124 0.48 -10.30 -2.13
N ILE A 125 0.75 -9.14 -1.54
CA ILE A 125 2.08 -8.72 -1.12
C ILE A 125 2.35 -9.34 0.25
N THR A 126 3.38 -10.19 0.32
CA THR A 126 3.80 -10.89 1.53
C THR A 126 5.24 -10.55 1.89
N GLU A 127 5.73 -11.02 3.04
CA GLU A 127 7.15 -10.85 3.41
C GLU A 127 8.11 -11.57 2.43
N SER A 128 7.60 -12.50 1.63
CA SER A 128 8.36 -13.26 0.64
C SER A 128 8.32 -12.66 -0.77
N THR A 129 7.55 -11.59 -0.99
CA THR A 129 7.51 -10.90 -2.29
C THR A 129 8.85 -10.24 -2.55
N ASP A 130 9.47 -10.53 -3.69
CA ASP A 130 10.79 -10.01 -4.05
C ASP A 130 10.69 -8.51 -4.39
N ASN A 131 11.58 -7.70 -3.82
CA ASN A 131 11.66 -6.24 -3.98
C ASN A 131 13.03 -5.85 -4.51
#